data_AF-K8GLL4-F1
#
_entry.id   AF-K8GLL4-F1
#
_cell.length_a   1.000
_cell.length_b   1.000
_cell.length_c   1.000
_cell.angle_alpha   90.00
_cell.angle_beta   90.00
_cell.angle_gamma   90.00
#
_symmetry.space_group_name_H-M   'P 1'
#
loop_
_entity.id
_entity.type
_entity.pdbx_description
1 polymer ?
#
loop_
_entity_poly.entity_id
_entity_poly.type
_entity_poly.pdbx_seq_one_letter_code
_entity_poly.pdbx_strand_id
1 'polypeptide(L)'
;MPASAQRLALDLSPIPSQQLILKRSGLDSSAIPSEKVSQFVHACLQVVTLIERREGDLQAAETEAESTQIEQEIEAEALAIIEKAGLTRQEYLQLLGLANTDPEFGERVAVQLQETSS
;
A
#
# COMPACT_ATOMS: atom_id res chain seq x y z
N MET A 1 -51.87 -40.80 -21.22
CA MET A 1 -50.54 -40.17 -21.11
C MET A 1 -50.69 -38.78 -20.49
N PRO A 2 -50.42 -38.57 -19.19
CA PRO A 2 -50.23 -37.23 -18.64
C PRO A 2 -48.80 -37.05 -18.10
N ALA A 3 -48.09 -36.04 -18.59
CA ALA A 3 -46.82 -35.62 -18.00
C ALA A 3 -47.10 -34.66 -16.83
N SER A 4 -46.98 -35.17 -15.61
CA SER A 4 -46.82 -34.37 -14.40
C SER A 4 -45.34 -33.99 -14.24
N ALA A 5 -45.04 -32.70 -14.13
CA ALA A 5 -43.80 -32.17 -13.60
C ALA A 5 -44.14 -30.86 -12.87
N GLN A 6 -44.59 -30.95 -11.62
CA GLN A 6 -43.77 -30.63 -10.43
C GLN A 6 -42.99 -29.30 -10.51
N ARG A 7 -43.60 -28.28 -9.87
CA ARG A 7 -43.05 -27.25 -8.96
C ARG A 7 -41.52 -27.23 -8.79
N LEU A 8 -40.93 -26.04 -8.86
CA LEU A 8 -39.98 -25.43 -7.91
C LEU A 8 -39.62 -24.04 -8.47
N ALA A 9 -40.27 -22.98 -7.98
CA ALA A 9 -39.58 -22.02 -7.13
C ALA A 9 -38.17 -21.69 -7.67
N LEU A 10 -38.10 -20.69 -8.56
CA LEU A 10 -36.87 -19.93 -8.73
C LEU A 10 -36.64 -19.20 -7.40
N ASP A 11 -36.02 -19.94 -6.48
CA ASP A 11 -35.28 -19.42 -5.35
C ASP A 11 -34.35 -18.35 -5.92
N LEU A 12 -34.69 -17.09 -5.67
CA LEU A 12 -33.79 -15.96 -5.83
C LEU A 12 -32.67 -16.13 -4.79
N SER A 13 -31.78 -17.08 -5.06
CA SER A 13 -30.56 -17.24 -4.30
C SER A 13 -29.78 -15.92 -4.43
N PRO A 14 -29.43 -15.24 -3.32
CA PRO A 14 -28.48 -14.15 -3.39
C PRO A 14 -27.10 -14.79 -3.66
N ILE A 15 -26.61 -14.68 -4.89
CA ILE A 15 -25.23 -15.05 -5.23
C ILE A 15 -24.46 -13.75 -5.48
N PRO A 16 -23.24 -13.52 -4.94
CA PRO A 16 -22.42 -14.44 -4.15
C PRO A 16 -21.89 -13.85 -2.84
N SER A 17 -21.69 -14.72 -1.84
CA SER A 17 -20.78 -14.53 -0.70
C SER A 17 -19.30 -14.32 -1.08
N GLN A 18 -19.00 -14.01 -2.35
CA GLN A 18 -17.65 -13.72 -2.84
C GLN A 18 -17.17 -12.31 -2.42
N GLN A 19 -18.08 -11.40 -2.04
CA GLN A 19 -17.68 -10.13 -1.42
C GLN A 19 -17.08 -10.31 -0.02
N LEU A 20 -17.32 -11.46 0.64
CA LEU A 20 -16.80 -11.74 1.98
C LEU A 20 -15.50 -12.55 1.98
N ILE A 21 -15.08 -13.09 0.83
CA ILE A 21 -13.86 -13.91 0.73
C ILE A 21 -12.61 -13.06 0.48
N LEU A 22 -12.76 -11.88 -0.15
CA LEU A 22 -11.65 -10.93 -0.26
C LEU A 22 -11.27 -10.30 1.09
N LYS A 23 -12.16 -10.30 2.09
CA LYS A 23 -11.86 -9.83 3.44
C LYS A 23 -10.97 -10.78 4.26
N ARG A 24 -10.79 -12.04 3.87
CA ARG A 24 -10.11 -13.05 4.73
C ARG A 24 -8.64 -13.29 4.41
N SER A 25 -8.13 -12.70 3.33
CA SER A 25 -6.68 -12.70 3.05
C SER A 25 -6.07 -11.30 3.17
N GLY A 26 -6.88 -10.30 3.54
CA GLY A 26 -6.41 -8.97 3.86
C GLY A 26 -5.82 -9.00 5.26
N LEU A 27 -4.57 -8.58 5.41
CA LEU A 27 -4.04 -8.14 6.70
C LEU A 27 -5.09 -7.19 7.31
N ASP A 28 -5.73 -7.60 8.42
CA ASP A 28 -6.64 -6.73 9.14
C ASP A 28 -5.86 -5.45 9.50
N SER A 29 -6.26 -4.31 8.94
CA SER A 29 -5.60 -3.02 9.19
C SER A 29 -5.56 -2.67 10.69
N SER A 30 -6.56 -3.14 11.44
CA SER A 30 -6.63 -3.05 12.90
C SER A 30 -5.63 -3.94 13.65
N ALA A 31 -5.13 -5.02 13.02
CA ALA A 31 -4.11 -5.88 13.59
C ALA A 31 -2.68 -5.36 13.37
N ILE A 32 -2.50 -4.33 12.52
CA ILE A 32 -1.20 -3.71 12.29
C ILE A 32 -0.83 -2.87 13.52
N PRO A 33 0.30 -3.19 14.19
CA PRO A 33 0.71 -2.48 15.40
C PRO A 33 1.05 -1.03 15.07
N SER A 34 0.76 -0.13 16.00
CA SER A 34 1.04 1.31 15.86
C SER A 34 2.51 1.58 15.54
N GLU A 35 3.43 0.80 16.10
CA GLU A 35 4.87 0.90 15.81
C GLU A 35 5.16 0.74 14.31
N LYS A 36 4.55 -0.24 13.63
CA LYS A 36 4.72 -0.44 12.19
C LYS A 36 4.14 0.71 11.37
N VAL A 37 3.05 1.31 11.85
CA VAL A 37 2.48 2.53 11.25
C VAL A 37 3.44 3.71 11.38
N SER A 38 4.01 3.93 12.56
CA SER A 38 5.00 4.98 12.79
C SER A 38 6.26 4.77 11.95
N GLN A 39 6.79 3.53 11.89
CA GLN A 39 7.93 3.17 11.05
C GLN A 39 7.65 3.45 9.57
N PHE A 40 6.45 3.11 9.09
CA PHE A 40 6.02 3.37 7.71
C PHE A 40 5.93 4.87 7.42
N VAL A 41 5.30 5.63 8.30
CA VAL A 41 5.18 7.10 8.16
C VAL A 41 6.56 7.77 8.13
N HIS A 42 7.47 7.37 9.02
CA HIS A 42 8.85 7.87 9.02
C HIS A 42 9.60 7.52 7.73
N ALA A 43 9.44 6.29 7.22
CA ALA A 43 10.04 5.88 5.96
C ALA A 43 9.46 6.68 4.78
N CYS A 44 8.14 6.84 4.70
CA CYS A 44 7.48 7.62 3.65
C CYS A 44 7.99 9.07 3.61
N LEU A 45 8.05 9.74 4.76
CA LEU A 45 8.53 11.12 4.83
C LEU A 45 9.97 11.24 4.32
N GLN A 46 10.86 10.34 4.75
CA GLN A 46 12.25 10.36 4.31
C GLN A 46 12.41 10.01 2.82
N VAL A 47 11.63 9.06 2.30
CA VAL A 47 11.62 8.73 0.87
C VAL A 47 11.12 9.91 0.03
N VAL A 48 10.08 10.61 0.47
CA VAL A 48 9.60 11.83 -0.21
C VAL A 48 10.69 12.90 -0.22
N THR A 49 11.32 13.18 0.92
CA THR A 49 12.44 14.13 0.98
C THR A 49 13.63 13.71 0.11
N LEU A 50 13.93 12.42 -0.01
CA LEU A 50 14.96 11.92 -0.93
C LEU A 50 14.60 12.24 -2.38
N ILE A 51 13.37 11.93 -2.79
CA ILE A 51 12.90 12.18 -4.16
C ILE A 51 12.93 13.68 -4.46
N GLU A 52 12.41 14.53 -3.57
CA GLU A 52 12.43 15.99 -3.74
C GLU A 52 13.84 16.56 -3.91
N ARG A 53 14.83 16.01 -3.19
CA ARG A 53 16.23 16.43 -3.32
C ARG A 53 16.86 15.98 -4.65
N ARG A 54 16.49 14.79 -5.11
CA ARG A 54 17.06 14.16 -6.31
C ARG A 54 16.31 14.51 -7.60
N GLU A 55 15.12 15.10 -7.49
CA GLU A 55 14.34 15.57 -8.65
C GLU A 55 15.14 16.60 -9.45
N GLY A 56 15.86 17.51 -8.78
CA GLY A 56 16.75 18.46 -9.44
C GLY A 56 17.92 17.80 -10.17
N ASP A 57 18.50 16.74 -9.59
CA ASP A 57 19.57 15.96 -10.22
C ASP A 57 19.05 15.24 -11.48
N LEU A 58 17.86 14.64 -11.42
CA LEU A 58 17.21 14.00 -12.57
C LEU A 58 16.88 15.00 -13.69
N GLN A 59 16.39 16.20 -13.34
CA GLN A 59 16.12 17.24 -14.33
C GLN A 59 17.39 17.81 -14.97
N ALA A 60 18.51 17.78 -14.24
CA ALA A 60 19.81 18.23 -14.72
C ALA A 60 20.56 17.19 -15.55
N ALA A 61 20.14 15.91 -15.52
CA ALA A 61 20.76 14.85 -16.28
C ALA A 61 20.69 15.14 -17.78
N GLU A 62 21.85 15.26 -18.43
CA GLU A 62 21.95 15.59 -19.86
C GLU A 62 21.80 14.33 -20.73
N THR A 63 22.04 13.16 -20.15
CA THR A 63 22.02 11.88 -20.85
C THR A 63 21.15 10.84 -20.14
N GLU A 64 20.63 9.90 -20.93
CA GLU A 64 19.84 8.77 -20.41
C GLU A 64 20.65 7.88 -19.45
N ALA A 65 21.97 7.76 -19.68
CA ALA A 65 22.86 7.02 -18.80
C ALA A 65 22.99 7.66 -17.42
N GLU A 66 23.10 9.00 -17.36
CA GLU A 66 23.12 9.73 -16.08
C GLU A 66 21.77 9.65 -15.36
N SER A 67 20.65 9.81 -16.07
CA SER A 67 19.31 9.62 -15.50
C SER A 67 19.16 8.23 -14.88
N THR A 68 19.57 7.19 -15.62
CA THR A 68 19.51 5.79 -15.16
C THR A 68 20.35 5.58 -13.91
N GLN A 69 21.55 6.18 -13.85
CA GLN A 69 22.41 6.07 -12.66
C GLN A 69 21.76 6.75 -11.45
N ILE A 70 21.22 7.96 -11.63
CA ILE A 70 20.55 8.70 -10.56
C ILE A 70 19.32 7.94 -10.07
N GLU A 71 18.52 7.35 -10.97
CA GLU A 71 17.38 6.49 -10.61
C GLU A 71 17.79 5.29 -9.75
N GLN A 72 18.89 4.62 -10.09
CA GLN A 72 19.41 3.50 -9.30
C GLN A 72 19.91 3.95 -7.92
N GLU A 73 20.55 5.11 -7.84
CA GLU A 73 20.98 5.70 -6.56
C GLU A 73 19.76 6.02 -5.69
N ILE A 74 18.70 6.61 -6.26
CA ILE A 74 17.43 6.86 -5.56
C ILE A 74 16.81 5.56 -5.07
N GLU A 75 16.72 4.51 -5.89
CA GLU A 75 16.16 3.21 -5.46
C GLU A 75 16.95 2.60 -4.30
N ALA A 76 18.29 2.64 -4.39
CA ALA A 76 19.17 2.12 -3.34
C ALA A 76 19.04 2.90 -2.03
N GLU A 77 19.01 4.23 -2.09
CA GLU A 77 18.83 5.09 -0.92
C GLU A 77 17.44 4.93 -0.31
N ALA A 78 16.39 4.83 -1.13
CA ALA A 78 15.02 4.58 -0.68
C ALA A 78 14.92 3.23 0.07
N LEU A 79 15.54 2.18 -0.47
CA LEU A 79 15.60 0.88 0.21
C LEU A 79 16.31 0.99 1.56
N ALA A 80 17.44 1.69 1.63
CA ALA A 80 18.18 1.89 2.87
C ALA A 80 17.36 2.68 3.92
N ILE A 81 16.56 3.66 3.49
CA ILE A 81 15.64 4.41 4.37
C ILE A 81 14.58 3.46 4.95
N ILE A 82 13.97 2.63 4.11
CA ILE A 82 12.95 1.66 4.52
C ILE A 82 13.53 0.67 5.54
N GLU A 83 14.71 0.11 5.27
CA GLU A 83 15.39 -0.84 6.16
C GLU A 83 15.79 -0.20 7.49
N LYS A 84 16.29 1.04 7.48
CA LYS A 84 16.61 1.80 8.69
C LYS A 84 15.38 2.08 9.56
N ALA A 85 14.20 2.19 8.95
CA ALA A 85 12.94 2.33 9.67
C ALA A 85 12.46 1.00 10.30
N GLY A 86 13.16 -0.13 10.09
CA GLY A 86 12.75 -1.44 10.62
C GLY A 86 11.70 -2.15 9.77
N LEU A 87 11.56 -1.73 8.50
CA LEU A 87 10.68 -2.34 7.52
C LEU A 87 11.51 -3.01 6.42
N THR A 88 11.00 -4.12 5.90
CA THR A 88 11.47 -4.65 4.61
C THR A 88 10.77 -3.93 3.46
N ARG A 89 11.37 -3.96 2.26
CA ARG A 89 10.74 -3.41 1.04
C ARG A 89 9.32 -3.97 0.83
N GLN A 90 9.13 -5.28 1.07
CA GLN A 90 7.84 -5.92 0.89
C GLN A 90 6.80 -5.40 1.90
N GLU A 91 7.16 -5.29 3.18
CA GLU A 91 6.28 -4.72 4.20
C GLU A 91 5.91 -3.27 3.84
N TYR A 92 6.87 -2.45 3.44
CA TYR A 92 6.61 -1.08 3.02
C TYR A 92 5.59 -1.02 1.87
N LEU A 93 5.77 -1.83 0.83
CA LEU A 93 4.84 -1.88 -0.31
C LEU A 93 3.46 -2.42 0.08
N GLN A 94 3.39 -3.38 1.02
CA GLN A 94 2.11 -3.86 1.55
C GLN A 94 1.38 -2.78 2.33
N LEU A 95 2.07 -2.05 3.21
CA LEU A 95 1.52 -0.94 3.98
C LEU A 95 1.10 0.22 3.07
N LEU A 96 1.88 0.50 2.02
CA LEU A 96 1.53 1.46 0.98
C LEU A 96 0.25 1.03 0.25
N GLY A 97 0.15 -0.24 -0.15
CA GLY A 97 -1.06 -0.78 -0.77
C GLY A 97 -2.28 -0.71 0.15
N LEU A 98 -2.10 -1.02 1.44
CA LEU A 98 -3.14 -0.90 2.47
C LEU A 98 -3.59 0.54 2.65
N ALA A 99 -2.67 1.51 2.74
CA ALA A 99 -3.03 2.92 2.88
C ALA A 99 -3.88 3.45 1.72
N ASN A 100 -3.73 2.86 0.52
CA ASN A 100 -4.51 3.23 -0.66
C ASN A 100 -5.83 2.45 -0.79
N THR A 101 -5.94 1.25 -0.21
CA THR A 101 -7.11 0.37 -0.39
C THR A 101 -8.01 0.28 0.84
N ASP A 102 -7.46 0.53 2.04
CA ASP A 102 -8.16 0.48 3.32
C ASP A 102 -8.28 1.90 3.92
N PRO A 103 -9.49 2.47 4.00
CA PRO A 103 -9.69 3.84 4.45
C PRO A 103 -9.38 4.04 5.94
N GLU A 104 -9.63 3.02 6.79
CA GLU A 104 -9.31 3.10 8.22
C GLU A 104 -7.79 3.15 8.45
N PHE A 105 -7.03 2.32 7.73
CA PHE A 105 -5.58 2.37 7.75
C PHE A 105 -5.04 3.69 7.18
N GLY A 106 -5.60 4.15 6.05
CA GLY A 106 -5.24 5.42 5.43
C GLY A 106 -5.44 6.60 6.39
N GLU A 107 -6.56 6.62 7.13
CA GLU A 107 -6.80 7.64 8.16
C GLU A 107 -5.77 7.57 9.29
N ARG A 108 -5.45 6.38 9.80
CA ARG A 108 -4.40 6.20 10.83
C ARG A 108 -3.04 6.72 10.36
N VAL A 109 -2.66 6.42 9.12
CA VAL A 109 -1.42 6.93 8.51
C VAL A 109 -1.47 8.45 8.40
N ALA A 110 -2.58 9.03 7.94
CA ALA A 110 -2.73 10.48 7.78
C ALA A 110 -2.65 11.23 9.12
N VAL A 111 -3.30 10.71 10.16
CA VAL A 111 -3.21 11.25 11.52
C VAL A 111 -1.77 11.22 12.01
N GLN A 112 -1.10 10.06 11.90
CA GLN A 112 0.29 9.91 12.32
C GLN A 112 1.25 10.82 11.52
N LEU A 113 0.99 11.01 10.23
CA LEU A 113 1.76 11.90 9.37
C LEU A 113 1.66 13.36 9.87
N GLN A 114 0.44 13.81 10.19
CA GLN A 114 0.19 15.15 10.70
C GLN A 114 0.87 15.40 12.05
N GLU A 115 0.83 14.42 12.95
CA GLU A 115 1.53 14.50 14.24
C GLU A 115 3.06 14.53 14.09
N THR A 116 3.60 13.82 13.10
CA THR A 116 5.06 13.75 12.87
C THR A 116 5.58 15.03 12.18
N SER A 117 4.72 15.74 11.44
CA SER A 117 5.05 17.01 10.77
C SER A 117 4.79 18.27 11.61
N SER A 118 4.23 18.14 12.81
CA SER A 118 3.91 19.24 13.74
C SER A 118 5.09 19.57 14.66
#